data_AF-A0A7Y0JS94-F1
#
_entry.id   AF-A0A7Y0JS94-F1
#
_cell.length_a   1.000
_cell.length_b   1.000
_cell.length_c   1.000
_cell.angle_alpha   90.00
_cell.angle_beta   90.00
_cell.angle_gamma   90.00
#
_symmetry.space_group_name_H-M   'P 1'
#
loop_
_entity.id
_entity.type
_entity.pdbx_description
1 polymer ?
#
loop_
_entity_poly.entity_id
_entity_poly.type
_entity_poly.pdbx_seq_one_letter_code
_entity_poly.pdbx_strand_id
1 'polypeptide(L)'
;METSEYDVVVLGAGPVGQVAADRCRAAGLSVAVVERELVGGECSYWGCVPSKAMLRPVLALNDARRVDGARSAVTGRVEAEGVFRRRDKYTTNWDDSGQAAWVGSIGADLVRGQGRLDGPRRVSVETPDDRVVVLTARQAVIMAPGSRAALPDIPGIAEARPWTNRRATDEHMIPGRLVVVGGGPVGVEMATAWQALGSQVTLVSQTSLLPRMEPFAGQMVERGLKEAGTEVRTGVAVTELRRPDPDGPVTVSLEDGVELVADEVLMAIGRVPLTGDLGLQTVGLTPGTWVDVDDTCTVRGVDGDWLYAIGDVNHRALLTHEGKYQSRIVGNVIAARATGTAVDTAAWSPYVASADRHAVPQVIFSDPEAGMAGLTASEAERAGHRVAVVDVDMVKAVGTLLWADDYSGHARMVVDLDSETLLGVTFVGPGVADLLHSATVAIAGQVPIDRLWHAVPVFPTISEVWLRLLEAYRDR
;
A
#
# COMPACT_ATOMS: atom_id res chain seq x y z
N MET A 1 -4.67 2.25 39.10
CA MET A 1 -5.01 1.49 37.88
C MET A 1 -6.49 1.65 37.66
N GLU A 2 -6.86 2.50 36.73
CA GLU A 2 -8.27 2.72 36.34
C GLU A 2 -8.62 1.62 35.34
N THR A 3 -9.72 0.91 35.60
CA THR A 3 -10.19 -0.20 34.75
C THR A 3 -11.46 0.21 34.05
N SER A 4 -11.50 0.10 32.73
CA SER A 4 -12.66 0.45 31.91
C SER A 4 -13.04 -0.72 31.02
N GLU A 5 -14.34 -1.02 30.93
CA GLU A 5 -14.87 -2.10 30.11
C GLU A 5 -15.51 -1.58 28.82
N TYR A 6 -15.18 -2.25 27.71
CA TYR A 6 -15.72 -1.97 26.38
C TYR A 6 -16.14 -3.27 25.70
N ASP A 7 -17.01 -3.24 24.70
CA ASP A 7 -17.23 -4.42 23.85
C ASP A 7 -16.00 -4.74 23.02
N VAL A 8 -15.40 -3.70 22.43
CA VAL A 8 -14.27 -3.83 21.53
C VAL A 8 -13.15 -2.87 21.92
N VAL A 9 -11.91 -3.37 21.93
CA VAL A 9 -10.71 -2.53 22.04
C VAL A 9 -9.92 -2.64 20.74
N VAL A 10 -9.61 -1.50 20.10
CA VAL A 10 -8.81 -1.42 18.87
C VAL A 10 -7.42 -0.90 19.20
N LEU A 11 -6.38 -1.67 18.90
CA LEU A 11 -4.98 -1.30 19.05
C LEU A 11 -4.43 -0.73 17.74
N GLY A 12 -4.29 0.59 17.68
CA GLY A 12 -3.82 1.35 16.52
C GLY A 12 -4.95 2.12 15.85
N ALA A 13 -4.77 3.43 15.66
CA ALA A 13 -5.73 4.32 15.01
C ALA A 13 -5.28 4.78 13.62
N GLY A 14 -4.51 3.95 12.91
CA GLY A 14 -4.34 4.07 11.47
C GLY A 14 -5.69 3.95 10.72
N PRO A 15 -5.72 4.12 9.39
CA PRO A 15 -6.99 4.16 8.65
C PRO A 15 -7.78 2.84 8.75
N VAL A 16 -7.07 1.74 9.00
CA VAL A 16 -7.61 0.39 9.20
C VAL A 16 -8.33 0.28 10.55
N GLY A 17 -7.67 0.68 11.64
CA GLY A 17 -8.24 0.66 12.98
C GLY A 17 -9.43 1.61 13.13
N GLN A 18 -9.36 2.79 12.51
CA GLN A 18 -10.47 3.75 12.45
C GLN A 18 -11.72 3.17 11.78
N VAL A 19 -11.58 2.49 10.63
CA VAL A 19 -12.72 1.82 9.97
C VAL A 19 -13.26 0.66 10.80
N ALA A 20 -12.40 -0.07 11.51
CA ALA A 20 -12.85 -1.16 12.38
C ALA A 20 -13.67 -0.62 13.57
N ALA A 21 -13.21 0.47 14.18
CA ALA A 21 -13.92 1.17 15.25
C ALA A 21 -15.30 1.67 14.78
N ASP A 22 -15.35 2.36 13.63
CA ASP A 22 -16.60 2.81 12.99
C ASP A 22 -17.58 1.67 12.78
N ARG A 23 -17.12 0.54 12.23
CA ARG A 23 -17.97 -0.62 11.98
C ARG A 23 -18.51 -1.25 13.26
N CYS A 24 -17.69 -1.36 14.30
CA CYS A 24 -18.14 -1.87 15.60
C CYS A 24 -19.13 -0.91 16.27
N ARG A 25 -18.90 0.42 16.18
CA ARG A 25 -19.83 1.45 16.68
C ARG A 25 -21.16 1.42 15.94
N ALA A 26 -21.14 1.28 14.62
CA ALA A 26 -22.35 1.14 13.79
C ALA A 26 -23.16 -0.12 14.14
N ALA A 27 -22.52 -1.16 14.69
CA ALA A 27 -23.17 -2.35 15.22
C ALA A 27 -23.70 -2.18 16.67
N GLY A 28 -23.58 -0.99 17.27
CA GLY A 28 -24.06 -0.69 18.62
C GLY A 28 -23.12 -1.08 19.76
N LEU A 29 -21.89 -1.49 19.45
CA LEU A 29 -20.90 -1.93 20.45
C LEU A 29 -20.16 -0.74 21.06
N SER A 30 -19.81 -0.78 22.35
CA SER A 30 -18.89 0.22 22.94
C SER A 30 -17.45 -0.05 22.49
N VAL A 31 -16.74 1.01 22.08
CA VAL A 31 -15.40 0.88 21.47
C VAL A 31 -14.41 1.83 22.14
N ALA A 32 -13.26 1.30 22.52
CA ALA A 32 -12.07 2.10 22.81
C ALA A 32 -11.03 1.91 21.69
N VAL A 33 -10.42 3.01 21.25
CA VAL A 33 -9.33 3.03 20.27
C VAL A 33 -8.07 3.52 20.98
N VAL A 34 -6.99 2.76 20.87
CA VAL A 34 -5.70 3.09 21.47
C VAL A 34 -4.72 3.54 20.39
N GLU A 35 -4.10 4.70 20.56
CA GLU A 35 -3.08 5.22 19.64
C GLU A 35 -1.96 5.92 20.41
N ARG A 36 -0.71 5.59 20.06
CA ARG A 36 0.48 6.11 20.73
C ARG A 36 1.01 7.40 20.09
N GLU A 37 0.77 7.57 18.79
CA GLU A 37 1.29 8.65 17.96
C GLU A 37 0.11 9.46 17.40
N LEU A 38 0.07 9.68 16.08
CA LEU A 38 -0.97 10.46 15.41
C LEU A 38 -2.13 9.55 14.96
N VAL A 39 -3.36 9.93 15.30
CA VAL A 39 -4.60 9.30 14.82
C VAL A 39 -4.67 9.49 13.30
N GLY A 40 -4.58 8.39 12.57
CA GLY A 40 -4.37 8.38 11.12
C GLY A 40 -3.18 7.55 10.69
N GLY A 41 -2.22 7.35 11.61
CA GLY A 41 -1.08 6.45 11.43
C GLY A 41 -0.26 6.72 10.16
N GLU A 42 0.44 5.68 9.70
CA GLU A 42 1.43 5.80 8.64
C GLU A 42 0.89 6.38 7.34
N CYS A 43 -0.25 5.87 6.84
CA CYS A 43 -0.74 6.22 5.51
C CYS A 43 -1.14 7.70 5.38
N SER A 44 -1.67 8.31 6.45
CA SER A 44 -2.10 9.72 6.44
C SER A 44 -0.93 10.70 6.55
N TYR A 45 0.12 10.34 7.29
CA TYR A 45 1.16 11.30 7.70
C TYR A 45 2.54 11.05 7.09
N TRP A 46 2.87 9.81 6.71
CA TRP A 46 4.22 9.44 6.27
C TRP A 46 4.25 8.41 5.12
N GLY A 47 3.10 8.05 4.59
CA GLY A 47 2.93 7.00 3.60
C GLY A 47 2.16 7.48 2.37
N CYS A 48 0.94 6.96 2.20
CA CYS A 48 0.16 7.14 0.99
C CYS A 48 -0.16 8.61 0.68
N VAL A 49 -0.70 9.35 1.65
CA VAL A 49 -1.15 10.73 1.44
C VAL A 49 0.01 11.65 1.06
N PRO A 50 1.13 11.74 1.82
CA PRO A 50 2.20 12.64 1.44
C PRO A 50 2.93 12.21 0.16
N SER A 51 3.17 10.91 -0.06
CA SER A 51 3.80 10.43 -1.30
C SER A 51 2.96 10.79 -2.53
N LYS A 52 1.64 10.58 -2.50
CA LYS A 52 0.76 10.92 -3.64
C LYS A 52 0.58 12.42 -3.78
N ALA A 53 0.64 13.18 -2.69
CA ALA A 53 0.66 14.64 -2.75
C ALA A 53 1.93 15.18 -3.43
N MET A 54 3.07 14.51 -3.24
CA MET A 54 4.34 14.82 -3.92
C MET A 54 4.36 14.40 -5.40
N LEU A 55 3.82 13.22 -5.72
CA LEU A 55 3.82 12.66 -7.08
C LEU A 55 2.84 13.35 -8.01
N ARG A 56 1.66 13.75 -7.52
CA ARG A 56 0.61 14.27 -8.41
C ARG A 56 1.04 15.49 -9.24
N PRO A 57 1.73 16.51 -8.70
CA PRO A 57 2.27 17.61 -9.50
C PRO A 57 3.24 17.18 -10.59
N VAL A 58 4.07 16.16 -10.33
CA VAL A 58 5.01 15.59 -11.30
C VAL A 58 4.25 14.96 -12.46
N LEU A 59 3.31 14.07 -12.15
CA LEU A 59 2.49 13.40 -13.17
C LEU A 59 1.65 14.41 -13.97
N ALA A 60 1.06 15.42 -13.32
CA ALA A 60 0.28 16.46 -13.99
C ALA A 60 1.11 17.27 -15.00
N LEU A 61 2.35 17.62 -14.63
CA LEU A 61 3.25 18.35 -15.53
C LEU A 61 3.67 17.48 -16.72
N ASN A 62 3.91 16.20 -16.49
CA ASN A 62 4.28 15.27 -17.55
C ASN A 62 3.11 14.98 -18.50
N ASP A 63 1.88 14.84 -17.99
CA ASP A 63 0.67 14.74 -18.81
C ASP A 63 0.51 15.97 -19.72
N ALA A 64 0.69 17.18 -19.18
CA ALA A 64 0.63 18.40 -19.98
C ALA A 64 1.71 18.47 -21.06
N ARG A 65 2.90 17.89 -20.82
CA ARG A 65 3.99 17.82 -21.80
C ARG A 65 3.72 16.84 -22.93
N ARG A 66 2.87 15.83 -22.72
CA ARG A 66 2.55 14.78 -23.71
C ARG A 66 1.55 15.20 -24.78
N VAL A 67 0.86 16.32 -24.57
CA VAL A 67 -0.24 16.76 -25.46
C VAL A 67 0.20 18.01 -26.25
N ASP A 68 0.24 17.90 -27.58
CA ASP A 68 0.48 19.05 -28.45
C ASP A 68 -0.59 20.13 -28.25
N GLY A 69 -0.17 21.39 -28.31
CA GLY A 69 -0.97 22.55 -27.91
C GLY A 69 -1.02 22.84 -26.41
N ALA A 70 -0.84 21.85 -25.53
CA ALA A 70 -0.65 22.08 -24.08
C ALA A 70 0.84 22.16 -23.71
N ARG A 71 1.69 21.38 -24.38
CA ARG A 71 3.14 21.29 -24.14
C ARG A 71 3.83 22.65 -24.09
N SER A 72 3.47 23.58 -24.99
CA SER A 72 4.08 24.92 -25.06
C SER A 72 3.75 25.80 -23.86
N ALA A 73 2.69 25.51 -23.10
CA ALA A 73 2.38 26.21 -21.85
C ALA A 73 3.30 25.76 -20.70
N VAL A 74 3.99 24.63 -20.84
CA VAL A 74 4.94 24.12 -19.85
C VAL A 74 6.33 24.70 -20.10
N THR A 75 6.67 25.78 -19.40
CA THR A 75 7.93 26.52 -19.59
C THR A 75 9.03 26.16 -18.59
N GLY A 76 8.75 25.28 -17.62
CA GLY A 76 9.67 24.99 -16.51
C GLY A 76 9.53 23.58 -15.94
N ARG A 77 10.18 23.37 -14.79
CA ARG A 77 10.09 22.16 -13.97
C ARG A 77 9.04 22.33 -12.87
N VAL A 78 8.75 21.25 -12.15
CA VAL A 78 7.94 21.32 -10.93
C VAL A 78 8.65 22.21 -9.91
N GLU A 79 7.89 23.06 -9.23
CA GLU A 79 8.38 23.97 -8.19
C GLU A 79 8.29 23.25 -6.83
N ALA A 80 9.45 22.98 -6.22
CA ALA A 80 9.55 22.08 -5.08
C ALA A 80 8.89 22.60 -3.80
N GLU A 81 9.00 23.90 -3.48
CA GLU A 81 8.33 24.50 -2.32
C GLU A 81 6.80 24.38 -2.45
N GLY A 82 6.27 24.49 -3.67
CA GLY A 82 4.88 24.26 -3.98
C GLY A 82 4.43 22.83 -3.77
N VAL A 83 5.30 21.86 -4.09
CA VAL A 83 5.06 20.45 -3.79
C VAL A 83 5.05 20.20 -2.29
N PHE A 84 6.04 20.71 -1.56
CA PHE A 84 6.13 20.57 -0.10
C PHE A 84 4.94 21.22 0.60
N ARG A 85 4.58 22.45 0.25
CA ARG A 85 3.39 23.14 0.78
C ARG A 85 2.10 22.36 0.49
N ARG A 86 1.99 21.74 -0.69
CA ARG A 86 0.85 20.86 -1.02
C ARG A 86 0.83 19.65 -0.10
N ARG A 87 1.95 18.92 -0.01
CA ARG A 87 2.09 17.75 0.86
C ARG A 87 1.70 18.08 2.30
N ASP A 88 2.30 19.11 2.88
CA ASP A 88 2.09 19.52 4.27
C ASP A 88 0.60 19.86 4.53
N LYS A 89 -0.05 20.51 3.56
CA LYS A 89 -1.50 20.75 3.62
C LYS A 89 -2.30 19.45 3.68
N TYR A 90 -1.96 18.45 2.87
CA TYR A 90 -2.70 17.18 2.83
C TYR A 90 -2.38 16.26 4.02
N THR A 91 -1.22 16.40 4.64
CA THR A 91 -0.90 15.77 5.94
C THR A 91 -1.39 16.60 7.13
N THR A 92 -2.16 17.66 6.89
CA THR A 92 -2.66 18.60 7.90
C THR A 92 -1.57 19.16 8.82
N ASN A 93 -0.36 19.35 8.29
CA ASN A 93 0.84 19.71 9.05
C ASN A 93 1.09 18.78 10.25
N TRP A 94 0.80 17.49 10.08
CA TRP A 94 0.91 16.46 11.12
C TRP A 94 0.03 16.74 12.36
N ASP A 95 -0.98 17.61 12.22
CA ASP A 95 -2.04 17.77 13.21
C ASP A 95 -3.10 16.69 13.00
N ASP A 96 -3.38 15.91 14.06
CA ASP A 96 -4.37 14.85 14.06
C ASP A 96 -5.68 15.21 14.74
N SER A 97 -5.84 16.46 15.19
CA SER A 97 -7.03 16.95 15.90
C SER A 97 -8.34 16.62 15.16
N GLY A 98 -8.36 16.76 13.84
CA GLY A 98 -9.51 16.43 13.00
C GLY A 98 -9.84 14.93 12.96
N GLN A 99 -8.83 14.06 12.90
CA GLN A 99 -9.03 12.61 12.93
C GLN A 99 -9.40 12.13 14.34
N ALA A 100 -8.81 12.70 15.39
CA ALA A 100 -9.18 12.44 16.78
C ALA A 100 -10.64 12.86 17.06
N ALA A 101 -11.05 14.04 16.58
CA ALA A 101 -12.44 14.50 16.67
C ALA A 101 -13.40 13.57 15.91
N TRP A 102 -12.99 13.04 14.75
CA TRP A 102 -13.77 12.06 14.01
C TRP A 102 -13.97 10.76 14.80
N VAL A 103 -12.94 10.23 15.47
CA VAL A 103 -13.08 9.07 16.38
C VAL A 103 -14.11 9.35 17.48
N GLY A 104 -14.10 10.55 18.08
CA GLY A 104 -15.13 10.94 19.04
C GLY A 104 -16.54 11.06 18.41
N SER A 105 -16.64 11.52 17.17
CA SER A 105 -17.92 11.72 16.46
C SER A 105 -18.68 10.41 16.18
N ILE A 106 -17.98 9.28 16.05
CA ILE A 106 -18.58 7.94 15.95
C ILE A 106 -18.94 7.34 17.32
N GLY A 107 -18.68 8.07 18.41
CA GLY A 107 -18.93 7.65 19.79
C GLY A 107 -17.96 6.59 20.31
N ALA A 108 -16.75 6.52 19.75
CA ALA A 108 -15.66 5.71 20.29
C ALA A 108 -14.78 6.56 21.21
N ASP A 109 -14.26 5.96 22.28
CA ASP A 109 -13.32 6.62 23.17
C ASP A 109 -11.90 6.49 22.63
N LEU A 110 -11.16 7.59 22.56
CA LEU A 110 -9.76 7.60 22.18
C LEU A 110 -8.87 7.60 23.43
N VAL A 111 -8.05 6.57 23.58
CA VAL A 111 -7.05 6.46 24.65
C VAL A 111 -5.66 6.68 24.03
N ARG A 112 -5.02 7.79 24.38
CA ARG A 112 -3.66 8.12 23.93
C ARG A 112 -2.64 7.32 24.76
N GLY A 113 -1.77 6.57 24.09
CA GLY A 113 -0.70 5.83 24.75
C GLY A 113 -0.26 4.55 24.04
N GLN A 114 0.78 3.92 24.58
CA GLN A 114 1.29 2.65 24.09
C GLN A 114 0.43 1.50 24.63
N GLY A 115 -0.41 0.95 23.76
CA GLY A 115 -1.24 -0.21 24.06
C GLY A 115 -0.50 -1.54 23.88
N ARG A 116 -0.66 -2.44 24.84
CA ARG A 116 -0.11 -3.81 24.82
C ARG A 116 -1.17 -4.81 25.29
N LEU A 117 -1.21 -5.98 24.67
CA LEU A 117 -1.97 -7.11 25.21
C LEU A 117 -1.42 -7.46 26.60
N ASP A 118 -2.33 -7.64 27.55
CA ASP A 118 -2.04 -7.98 28.95
C ASP A 118 -2.91 -9.17 29.38
N GLY A 119 -2.89 -10.20 28.53
CA GLY A 119 -3.67 -11.43 28.64
C GLY A 119 -4.97 -11.44 27.81
N PRO A 120 -5.78 -12.50 27.95
CA PRO A 120 -7.01 -12.65 27.18
C PRO A 120 -7.97 -11.48 27.38
N ARG A 121 -8.39 -10.86 26.27
CA ARG A 121 -9.33 -9.72 26.24
C ARG A 121 -8.92 -8.51 27.09
N ARG A 122 -7.64 -8.36 27.42
CA ARG A 122 -7.15 -7.27 28.27
C ARG A 122 -6.02 -6.53 27.60
N VAL A 123 -6.06 -5.20 27.67
CA VAL A 123 -5.07 -4.29 27.09
C VAL A 123 -4.59 -3.33 28.17
N SER A 124 -3.30 -3.26 28.42
CA SER A 124 -2.68 -2.21 29.22
C SER A 124 -2.25 -1.06 28.30
N VAL A 125 -2.57 0.17 28.68
CA VAL A 125 -2.16 1.38 27.96
C VAL A 125 -1.30 2.23 28.88
N GLU A 126 -0.06 2.45 28.46
CA GLU A 126 0.86 3.40 29.07
C GLU A 126 0.65 4.76 28.43
N THR A 127 0.10 5.71 29.19
CA THR A 127 -0.24 7.04 28.69
C THR A 127 0.97 7.97 28.68
N PRO A 128 0.92 9.11 27.95
CA PRO A 128 2.03 10.08 27.92
C PRO A 128 2.39 10.70 29.28
N ASP A 129 1.54 10.58 30.29
CA ASP A 129 1.78 11.03 31.66
C ASP A 129 2.14 9.88 32.62
N ASP A 130 2.71 8.80 32.07
CA ASP A 130 3.22 7.62 32.78
C ASP A 130 2.16 6.87 33.63
N ARG A 131 0.88 7.10 33.35
CA ARG A 131 -0.21 6.33 33.96
C ARG A 131 -0.44 5.04 33.18
N VAL A 132 -0.87 4.00 33.90
CA VAL A 132 -1.31 2.74 33.30
C VAL A 132 -2.83 2.61 33.43
N VAL A 133 -3.50 2.64 32.29
CA VAL A 133 -4.94 2.36 32.13
C VAL A 133 -5.10 0.92 31.67
N VAL A 134 -6.06 0.19 32.24
CA VAL A 134 -6.37 -1.18 31.82
C VAL A 134 -7.74 -1.20 31.17
N LEU A 135 -7.79 -1.67 29.94
CA LEU A 135 -9.02 -1.84 29.16
C LEU A 135 -9.36 -3.32 29.06
N THR A 136 -10.61 -3.68 29.36
CA THR A 136 -11.11 -5.05 29.19
C THR A 136 -12.16 -5.07 28.09
N ALA A 137 -12.01 -5.99 27.14
CA ALA A 137 -12.95 -6.22 26.06
C ALA A 137 -13.96 -7.31 26.42
N ARG A 138 -15.27 -7.06 26.27
CA ARG A 138 -16.30 -8.09 26.44
C ARG A 138 -16.30 -9.06 25.27
N GLN A 139 -16.20 -8.51 24.05
CA GLN A 139 -16.31 -9.25 22.79
C GLN A 139 -14.94 -9.46 22.13
N ALA A 140 -14.21 -8.37 21.84
CA ALA A 140 -13.06 -8.47 20.94
C ALA A 140 -11.93 -7.47 21.20
N VAL A 141 -10.71 -7.89 20.87
CA VAL A 141 -9.55 -7.01 20.68
C VAL A 141 -9.12 -7.08 19.22
N ILE A 142 -9.01 -5.92 18.57
CA ILE A 142 -8.58 -5.80 17.16
C ILE A 142 -7.18 -5.20 17.12
N MET A 143 -6.21 -5.96 16.62
CA MET A 143 -4.84 -5.50 16.40
C MET A 143 -4.71 -4.87 15.00
N ALA A 144 -4.43 -3.57 14.96
CA ALA A 144 -4.11 -2.82 13.77
C ALA A 144 -2.85 -1.93 13.95
N PRO A 145 -1.72 -2.46 14.49
CA PRO A 145 -0.53 -1.66 14.81
C PRO A 145 0.24 -1.20 13.55
N GLY A 146 -0.11 -1.73 12.37
CA GLY A 146 0.57 -1.45 11.11
C GLY A 146 1.94 -2.14 11.00
N SER A 147 2.81 -1.53 10.19
CA SER A 147 4.18 -1.99 9.94
C SER A 147 5.12 -0.79 9.78
N ARG A 148 6.42 -1.04 9.81
CA ARG A 148 7.47 -0.04 9.57
C ARG A 148 8.42 -0.48 8.45
N ALA A 149 9.24 0.43 7.94
CA ALA A 149 10.28 0.09 6.97
C ALA A 149 11.24 -0.98 7.52
N ALA A 150 11.59 -1.94 6.66
CA ALA A 150 12.65 -2.89 6.92
C ALA A 150 14.01 -2.22 6.69
N LEU A 151 14.96 -2.50 7.58
CA LEU A 151 16.36 -2.12 7.41
C LEU A 151 17.20 -3.41 7.29
N PRO A 152 18.18 -3.45 6.37
CA PRO A 152 19.04 -4.61 6.22
C PRO A 152 20.02 -4.72 7.38
N ASP A 153 20.41 -5.95 7.71
CA ASP A 153 21.51 -6.22 8.66
C ASP A 153 22.84 -6.21 7.89
N ILE A 154 23.36 -5.02 7.61
CA ILE A 154 24.64 -4.79 6.92
C ILE A 154 25.50 -3.79 7.71
N PRO A 155 26.84 -3.86 7.58
CA PRO A 155 27.73 -2.93 8.26
C PRO A 155 27.40 -1.45 7.94
N GLY A 156 27.47 -0.62 8.97
CA GLY A 156 27.30 0.84 8.89
C GLY A 156 25.86 1.35 8.78
N ILE A 157 24.85 0.47 8.84
CA ILE A 157 23.44 0.86 8.70
C ILE A 157 22.99 1.85 9.80
N ALA A 158 23.47 1.66 11.03
CA ALA A 158 23.09 2.49 12.18
C ALA A 158 23.75 3.88 12.09
N GLU A 159 25.04 3.92 11.74
CA GLU A 159 25.84 5.13 11.57
C GLU A 159 25.37 5.97 10.38
N ALA A 160 24.99 5.30 9.28
CA ALA A 160 24.52 5.98 8.07
C ALA A 160 23.16 6.63 8.20
N ARG A 161 22.34 6.23 9.20
CA ARG A 161 20.99 6.77 9.48
C ARG A 161 20.15 6.93 8.19
N PRO A 162 19.96 5.85 7.41
CA PRO A 162 19.27 5.95 6.13
C PRO A 162 17.87 6.51 6.30
N TRP A 163 17.42 7.26 5.29
CA TRP A 163 16.02 7.61 5.17
C TRP A 163 15.16 6.34 5.05
N THR A 164 13.97 6.44 5.61
CA THR A 164 12.85 5.53 5.33
C THR A 164 11.78 6.30 4.58
N ASN A 165 10.65 5.65 4.26
CA ASN A 165 9.50 6.34 3.68
C ASN A 165 9.06 7.57 4.50
N ARG A 166 9.21 7.53 5.84
CA ARG A 166 8.87 8.68 6.70
C ARG A 166 9.71 9.91 6.36
N ARG A 167 11.04 9.78 6.35
CA ARG A 167 11.94 10.89 5.99
C ARG A 167 11.79 11.30 4.53
N ALA A 168 11.69 10.34 3.62
CA ALA A 168 11.54 10.62 2.19
C ALA A 168 10.22 11.34 1.84
N THR A 169 9.22 11.31 2.73
CA THR A 169 7.98 12.05 2.54
C THR A 169 7.91 13.31 3.38
N ASP A 170 8.61 13.41 4.51
CA ASP A 170 8.59 14.57 5.41
C ASP A 170 9.64 15.65 5.05
N GLU A 171 10.73 15.30 4.37
CA GLU A 171 11.85 16.21 4.12
C GLU A 171 11.50 17.43 3.23
N HIS A 172 12.09 18.58 3.53
CA HIS A 172 11.94 19.85 2.79
C HIS A 172 13.22 20.28 2.07
N MET A 173 14.36 19.65 2.39
CA MET A 173 15.63 19.87 1.69
C MET A 173 15.84 18.84 0.60
N ILE A 174 16.12 19.31 -0.62
CA ILE A 174 16.38 18.43 -1.77
C ILE A 174 17.85 18.03 -1.74
N PRO A 175 18.18 16.74 -1.50
CA PRO A 175 19.58 16.30 -1.57
C PRO A 175 20.07 16.41 -3.01
N GLY A 176 21.32 16.79 -3.22
CA GLY A 176 21.90 16.87 -4.56
C GLY A 176 21.97 15.50 -5.21
N ARG A 177 22.35 14.48 -4.43
CA ARG A 177 22.38 13.06 -4.83
C ARG A 177 21.63 12.20 -3.82
N LEU A 178 20.77 11.33 -4.32
CA LEU A 178 19.99 10.39 -3.52
C LEU A 178 20.16 8.97 -4.06
N VAL A 179 20.62 8.05 -3.21
CA VAL A 179 20.56 6.61 -3.53
C VAL A 179 19.27 6.04 -2.96
N VAL A 180 18.46 5.39 -3.79
CA VAL A 180 17.25 4.66 -3.36
C VAL A 180 17.53 3.17 -3.47
N VAL A 181 17.38 2.43 -2.36
CA VAL A 181 17.64 0.99 -2.30
C VAL A 181 16.31 0.22 -2.21
N GLY A 182 16.00 -0.54 -3.25
CA GLY A 182 14.81 -1.39 -3.37
C GLY A 182 13.93 -1.02 -4.57
N GLY A 183 13.73 -1.97 -5.50
CA GLY A 183 12.90 -1.80 -6.70
C GLY A 183 11.39 -2.00 -6.50
N GLY A 184 10.90 -1.93 -5.27
CA GLY A 184 9.48 -2.07 -4.94
C GLY A 184 8.69 -0.75 -5.11
N PRO A 185 7.38 -0.76 -4.77
CA PRO A 185 6.48 0.38 -4.90
C PRO A 185 7.04 1.70 -4.32
N VAL A 186 7.53 1.66 -3.07
CA VAL A 186 8.06 2.85 -2.39
C VAL A 186 9.30 3.36 -3.10
N GLY A 187 10.24 2.48 -3.49
CA GLY A 187 11.48 2.91 -4.13
C GLY A 187 11.24 3.53 -5.51
N VAL A 188 10.37 2.92 -6.31
CA VAL A 188 9.96 3.45 -7.62
C VAL A 188 9.27 4.81 -7.51
N GLU A 189 8.32 4.94 -6.59
CA GLU A 189 7.61 6.20 -6.37
C GLU A 189 8.54 7.29 -5.84
N MET A 190 9.40 6.99 -4.88
CA MET A 190 10.34 7.97 -4.34
C MET A 190 11.42 8.36 -5.35
N ALA A 191 11.89 7.42 -6.19
CA ALA A 191 12.77 7.76 -7.30
C ALA A 191 12.09 8.72 -8.28
N THR A 192 10.84 8.46 -8.64
CA THR A 192 10.04 9.35 -9.50
C THR A 192 9.90 10.75 -8.90
N ALA A 193 9.52 10.85 -7.62
CA ALA A 193 9.28 12.12 -6.96
C ALA A 193 10.58 12.94 -6.80
N TRP A 194 11.63 12.35 -6.22
CA TRP A 194 12.86 13.07 -5.90
C TRP A 194 13.67 13.44 -7.15
N GLN A 195 13.64 12.61 -8.20
CA GLN A 195 14.25 12.95 -9.49
C GLN A 195 13.57 14.18 -10.12
N ALA A 196 12.24 14.26 -10.03
CA ALA A 196 11.48 15.39 -10.56
C ALA A 196 11.63 16.68 -9.73
N LEU A 197 11.85 16.54 -8.41
CA LEU A 197 12.13 17.67 -7.51
C LEU A 197 13.53 18.26 -7.72
N GLY A 198 14.47 17.47 -8.25
CA GLY A 198 15.78 17.97 -8.68
C GLY A 198 16.98 17.20 -8.15
N SER A 199 16.77 16.16 -7.34
CA SER A 199 17.85 15.25 -6.92
C SER A 199 18.38 14.46 -8.11
N GLN A 200 19.67 14.15 -8.12
CA GLN A 200 20.25 13.12 -8.98
C GLN A 200 20.04 11.75 -8.32
N VAL A 201 19.08 10.98 -8.82
CA VAL A 201 18.68 9.71 -8.18
C VAL A 201 19.42 8.53 -8.80
N THR A 202 19.94 7.65 -7.94
CA THR A 202 20.38 6.30 -8.32
C THR A 202 19.51 5.26 -7.61
N LEU A 203 18.68 4.53 -8.36
CA LEU A 203 17.86 3.43 -7.85
C LEU A 203 18.61 2.11 -7.98
N VAL A 204 18.88 1.47 -6.84
CA VAL A 204 19.57 0.18 -6.74
C VAL A 204 18.57 -0.90 -6.31
N SER A 205 18.54 -2.03 -7.00
CA SER A 205 17.65 -3.16 -6.70
C SER A 205 18.34 -4.48 -6.93
N GLN A 206 18.19 -5.41 -5.99
CA GLN A 206 18.69 -6.80 -6.12
C GLN A 206 17.96 -7.58 -7.22
N THR A 207 16.74 -7.17 -7.58
CA THR A 207 15.90 -7.82 -8.58
C THR A 207 15.44 -6.80 -9.62
N SER A 208 14.66 -7.25 -10.62
CA SER A 208 13.93 -6.33 -11.51
C SER A 208 12.98 -5.44 -10.71
N LEU A 209 12.63 -4.28 -11.26
CA LEU A 209 11.63 -3.41 -10.63
C LEU A 209 10.26 -4.08 -10.60
N LEU A 210 9.48 -3.76 -9.56
CA LEU A 210 8.11 -4.24 -9.37
C LEU A 210 7.96 -5.77 -9.55
N PRO A 211 8.76 -6.60 -8.86
CA PRO A 211 8.83 -8.05 -9.13
C PRO A 211 7.56 -8.83 -8.76
N ARG A 212 6.56 -8.19 -8.16
CA ARG A 212 5.24 -8.76 -7.86
C ARG A 212 4.19 -8.46 -8.94
N MET A 213 4.54 -7.68 -9.95
CA MET A 213 3.68 -7.44 -11.12
C MET A 213 4.15 -8.29 -12.30
N GLU A 214 3.42 -8.21 -13.42
CA GLU A 214 3.88 -8.79 -14.67
C GLU A 214 5.24 -8.20 -15.09
N PRO A 215 6.19 -9.00 -15.63
CA PRO A 215 7.55 -8.55 -15.93
C PRO A 215 7.64 -7.29 -16.80
N PHE A 216 6.70 -7.10 -17.74
CA PHE A 216 6.66 -5.92 -18.59
C PHE A 216 6.42 -4.63 -17.80
N ALA A 217 5.72 -4.69 -16.66
CA ALA A 217 5.48 -3.52 -15.81
C ALA A 217 6.79 -2.98 -15.23
N GLY A 218 7.63 -3.86 -14.68
CA GLY A 218 8.96 -3.49 -14.20
C GLY A 218 9.83 -2.88 -15.30
N GLN A 219 9.81 -3.47 -16.50
CA GLN A 219 10.61 -3.02 -17.64
C GLN A 219 10.17 -1.64 -18.17
N MET A 220 8.87 -1.40 -18.26
CA MET A 220 8.32 -0.12 -18.73
C MET A 220 8.55 1.00 -17.71
N VAL A 221 8.37 0.71 -16.42
CA VAL A 221 8.67 1.66 -15.34
C VAL A 221 10.17 1.97 -15.28
N GLU A 222 11.04 0.96 -15.41
CA GLU A 222 12.50 1.17 -15.48
C GLU A 222 12.87 2.11 -16.63
N ARG A 223 12.27 1.91 -17.80
CA ARG A 223 12.48 2.77 -18.96
C ARG A 223 12.04 4.21 -18.69
N GLY A 224 10.84 4.41 -18.13
CA GLY A 224 10.33 5.74 -17.77
C GLY A 224 11.22 6.46 -16.76
N LEU A 225 11.72 5.75 -15.74
CA LEU A 225 12.68 6.30 -14.77
C LEU A 225 14.00 6.72 -15.44
N LYS A 226 14.54 5.91 -16.34
CA LYS A 226 15.77 6.23 -17.10
C LYS A 226 15.57 7.43 -18.02
N GLU A 227 14.45 7.51 -18.72
CA GLU A 227 14.08 8.65 -19.57
C GLU A 227 13.92 9.95 -18.75
N ALA A 228 13.44 9.85 -17.51
CA ALA A 228 13.38 10.96 -16.56
C ALA A 228 14.74 11.35 -15.94
N GLY A 229 15.81 10.61 -16.23
CA GLY A 229 17.18 10.88 -15.77
C GLY A 229 17.64 10.12 -14.53
N THR A 230 16.84 9.17 -14.03
CA THR A 230 17.25 8.29 -12.92
C THR A 230 18.26 7.26 -13.41
N GLU A 231 19.37 7.08 -12.69
CA GLU A 231 20.24 5.92 -12.91
C GLU A 231 19.61 4.69 -12.24
N VAL A 232 19.31 3.64 -13.00
CA VAL A 232 18.71 2.41 -12.45
C VAL A 232 19.68 1.24 -12.59
N ARG A 233 19.99 0.59 -11.47
CA ARG A 233 20.84 -0.58 -11.34
C ARG A 233 20.05 -1.73 -10.74
N THR A 234 19.73 -2.73 -11.56
CA THR A 234 19.03 -3.95 -11.14
C THR A 234 20.00 -5.14 -11.08
N GLY A 235 19.64 -6.18 -10.32
CA GLY A 235 20.49 -7.36 -10.17
C GLY A 235 21.73 -7.15 -9.30
N VAL A 236 21.73 -6.12 -8.44
CA VAL A 236 22.87 -5.79 -7.57
C VAL A 236 22.40 -5.45 -6.15
N ALA A 237 23.06 -6.03 -5.15
CA ALA A 237 22.84 -5.78 -3.72
C ALA A 237 23.74 -4.67 -3.16
N VAL A 238 23.22 -3.97 -2.14
CA VAL A 238 24.03 -3.15 -1.23
C VAL A 238 24.61 -4.04 -0.15
N THR A 239 25.91 -3.92 0.11
CA THR A 239 26.66 -4.76 1.06
C THR A 239 27.12 -4.02 2.31
N GLU A 240 27.33 -2.70 2.22
CA GLU A 240 27.81 -1.87 3.32
C GLU A 240 27.42 -0.40 3.10
N LEU A 241 27.19 0.34 4.19
CA LEU A 241 27.13 1.79 4.19
C LEU A 241 28.28 2.39 5.01
N ARG A 242 28.79 3.57 4.62
CA ARG A 242 29.76 4.32 5.43
C ARG A 242 29.41 5.80 5.45
N ARG A 243 29.26 6.37 6.64
CA ARG A 243 29.04 7.81 6.86
C ARG A 243 29.97 8.30 7.99
N PRO A 244 31.24 8.67 7.69
CA PRO A 244 32.20 9.04 8.72
C PRO A 244 31.83 10.31 9.51
N ASP A 245 31.18 11.26 8.83
CA ASP A 245 30.65 12.49 9.41
C ASP A 245 29.11 12.40 9.40
N PRO A 246 28.41 12.51 10.56
CA PRO A 246 26.95 12.45 10.63
C PRO A 246 26.21 13.36 9.65
N ASP A 247 26.79 14.50 9.28
CA ASP A 247 26.21 15.49 8.35
C ASP A 247 26.87 15.43 6.95
N GLY A 248 27.81 14.51 6.77
CA GLY A 248 28.51 14.26 5.52
C GLY A 248 27.80 13.24 4.61
N PRO A 249 28.35 13.03 3.40
CA PRO A 249 27.79 12.12 2.42
C PRO A 249 27.91 10.65 2.88
N VAL A 250 27.01 9.81 2.37
CA VAL A 250 27.01 8.36 2.54
C VAL A 250 27.72 7.71 1.36
N THR A 251 28.63 6.79 1.66
CA THR A 251 29.15 5.84 0.67
C THR A 251 28.34 4.54 0.76
N VAL A 252 27.81 4.09 -0.37
CA VAL A 252 27.01 2.87 -0.54
C VAL A 252 27.84 1.89 -1.36
N SER A 253 28.28 0.81 -0.72
CA SER A 253 29.06 -0.24 -1.36
C SER A 253 28.13 -1.29 -1.96
N LEU A 254 28.36 -1.65 -3.22
CA LEU A 254 27.60 -2.65 -3.95
C LEU A 254 28.37 -3.98 -4.03
N GLU A 255 27.65 -5.08 -4.23
CA GLU A 255 28.25 -6.43 -4.33
C GLU A 255 29.15 -6.62 -5.55
N ASP A 256 28.96 -5.81 -6.60
CA ASP A 256 29.79 -5.81 -7.82
C ASP A 256 31.10 -5.01 -7.66
N GLY A 257 31.35 -4.47 -6.47
CA GLY A 257 32.53 -3.68 -6.15
C GLY A 257 32.41 -2.19 -6.49
N VAL A 258 31.27 -1.73 -7.00
CA VAL A 258 31.02 -0.30 -7.21
C VAL A 258 30.70 0.39 -5.89
N GLU A 259 31.25 1.59 -5.69
CA GLU A 259 30.88 2.48 -4.59
C GLU A 259 30.14 3.70 -5.14
N LEU A 260 28.95 3.96 -4.59
CA LEU A 260 28.17 5.16 -4.87
C LEU A 260 28.34 6.13 -3.71
N VAL A 261 28.57 7.41 -4.00
CA VAL A 261 28.57 8.47 -2.97
C VAL A 261 27.35 9.33 -3.19
N ALA A 262 26.55 9.54 -2.14
CA ALA A 262 25.34 10.35 -2.18
C ALA A 262 25.22 11.19 -0.91
N ASP A 263 24.39 12.22 -0.96
CA ASP A 263 24.16 13.06 0.21
C ASP A 263 23.24 12.32 1.18
N GLU A 264 22.26 11.60 0.64
CA GLU A 264 21.35 10.75 1.40
C GLU A 264 21.10 9.39 0.73
N VAL A 265 20.69 8.41 1.55
CA VAL A 265 20.29 7.08 1.11
C VAL A 265 18.92 6.71 1.68
N LEU A 266 18.00 6.24 0.84
CA LEU A 266 16.66 5.78 1.20
C LEU A 266 16.58 4.26 1.15
N MET A 267 16.19 3.64 2.26
CA MET A 267 15.88 2.21 2.33
C MET A 267 14.39 1.96 2.06
N ALA A 268 14.12 1.32 0.92
CA ALA A 268 12.80 0.94 0.44
C ALA A 268 12.73 -0.58 0.12
N ILE A 269 13.38 -1.40 0.95
CA ILE A 269 13.57 -2.85 0.71
C ILE A 269 12.42 -3.73 1.24
N GLY A 270 11.39 -3.15 1.84
CA GLY A 270 10.27 -3.89 2.39
C GLY A 270 9.77 -3.33 3.71
N ARG A 271 8.95 -4.11 4.41
CA ARG A 271 8.29 -3.72 5.65
C ARG A 271 8.38 -4.86 6.67
N VAL A 272 8.35 -4.51 7.95
CA VAL A 272 8.30 -5.46 9.08
C VAL A 272 7.15 -5.08 10.02
N PRO A 273 6.50 -6.06 10.68
CA PRO A 273 5.33 -5.80 11.51
C PRO A 273 5.69 -5.02 12.79
N LEU A 274 4.77 -4.21 13.28
CA LEU A 274 4.91 -3.49 14.55
C LEU A 274 4.38 -4.32 15.73
N THR A 275 4.88 -5.55 15.87
CA THR A 275 4.43 -6.53 16.89
C THR A 275 5.46 -6.83 17.97
N GLY A 276 6.66 -6.22 17.90
CA GLY A 276 7.76 -6.48 18.84
C GLY A 276 7.40 -6.14 20.29
N ASP A 277 6.62 -5.09 20.50
CA ASP A 277 6.21 -4.59 21.82
C ASP A 277 4.68 -4.44 21.92
N LEU A 278 3.95 -5.43 21.39
CA LEU A 278 2.48 -5.48 21.40
C LEU A 278 1.92 -6.41 22.49
N GLY A 279 2.78 -7.09 23.27
CA GLY A 279 2.37 -8.02 24.32
C GLY A 279 1.91 -9.40 23.80
N LEU A 280 2.30 -9.78 22.58
CA LEU A 280 1.90 -11.05 21.93
C LEU A 280 2.15 -12.30 22.79
N GLN A 281 3.25 -12.31 23.55
CA GLN A 281 3.63 -13.40 24.45
C GLN A 281 2.59 -13.68 25.55
N THR A 282 1.80 -12.67 25.94
CA THR A 282 0.77 -12.82 26.99
C THR A 282 -0.41 -13.69 26.56
N VAL A 283 -0.52 -13.96 25.25
CA VAL A 283 -1.56 -14.80 24.65
C VAL A 283 -0.96 -15.97 23.86
N GLY A 284 0.32 -16.28 24.05
CA GLY A 284 1.00 -17.43 23.42
C GLY A 284 1.53 -17.18 22.01
N LEU A 285 1.57 -15.92 21.54
CA LEU A 285 2.10 -15.56 20.22
C LEU A 285 3.54 -15.04 20.30
N THR A 286 4.27 -15.09 19.18
CA THR A 286 5.70 -14.69 19.14
C THR A 286 5.86 -13.20 18.80
N PRO A 287 6.48 -12.38 19.67
CA PRO A 287 6.74 -10.97 19.38
C PRO A 287 7.59 -10.76 18.12
N GLY A 288 7.33 -9.66 17.39
CA GLY A 288 8.09 -9.27 16.21
C GLY A 288 7.80 -10.07 14.94
N THR A 289 6.85 -11.02 15.00
CA THR A 289 6.40 -11.80 13.83
C THR A 289 5.11 -11.24 13.24
N TRP A 290 4.82 -11.62 11.99
CA TRP A 290 3.51 -11.37 11.38
C TRP A 290 2.46 -12.23 12.09
N VAL A 291 1.23 -11.73 12.22
CA VAL A 291 0.15 -12.43 12.93
C VAL A 291 -0.65 -13.26 11.94
N ASP A 292 -0.65 -14.57 12.12
CA ASP A 292 -1.43 -15.50 11.29
C ASP A 292 -2.93 -15.42 11.63
N VAL A 293 -3.78 -15.41 10.60
CA VAL A 293 -5.23 -15.26 10.73
C VAL A 293 -5.98 -16.21 9.80
N ASP A 294 -7.21 -16.55 10.16
CA ASP A 294 -8.16 -17.16 9.23
C ASP A 294 -8.77 -16.14 8.26
N ASP A 295 -9.71 -16.57 7.41
CA ASP A 295 -10.35 -15.69 6.43
C ASP A 295 -11.42 -14.76 7.02
N THR A 296 -11.76 -14.93 8.30
CA THR A 296 -12.54 -13.96 9.08
C THR A 296 -11.64 -12.93 9.78
N CYS A 297 -10.33 -13.01 9.54
CA CYS A 297 -9.26 -12.25 10.21
C CYS A 297 -9.15 -12.53 11.72
N THR A 298 -9.70 -13.65 12.20
CA THR A 298 -9.51 -14.12 13.58
C THR A 298 -8.10 -14.70 13.72
N VAL A 299 -7.39 -14.34 14.78
CA VAL A 299 -6.01 -14.77 15.02
C VAL A 299 -5.95 -16.28 15.31
N ARG A 300 -5.04 -16.98 14.63
CA ARG A 300 -4.81 -18.41 14.87
C ARG A 300 -3.84 -18.63 16.03
N GLY A 301 -3.97 -19.77 16.71
CA GLY A 301 -3.09 -20.13 17.82
C GLY A 301 -3.42 -19.47 19.17
N VAL A 302 -4.56 -18.80 19.27
CA VAL A 302 -5.11 -18.25 20.52
C VAL A 302 -6.48 -18.85 20.77
N ASP A 303 -6.73 -19.32 21.99
CA ASP A 303 -8.03 -19.91 22.34
C ASP A 303 -9.14 -18.86 22.37
N GLY A 304 -10.22 -19.16 21.64
CA GLY A 304 -11.45 -18.37 21.58
C GLY A 304 -11.47 -17.29 20.49
N ASP A 305 -12.68 -16.86 20.15
CA ASP A 305 -12.97 -15.98 19.00
C ASP A 305 -12.95 -14.48 19.34
N TRP A 306 -11.95 -14.05 20.12
CA TRP A 306 -11.89 -12.68 20.67
C TRP A 306 -10.75 -11.82 20.11
N LEU A 307 -9.72 -12.41 19.49
CA LEU A 307 -8.56 -11.66 19.00
C LEU A 307 -8.54 -11.63 17.46
N TYR A 308 -8.41 -10.44 16.89
CA TYR A 308 -8.40 -10.21 15.44
C TYR A 308 -7.15 -9.42 15.04
N ALA A 309 -6.66 -9.63 13.83
CA ALA A 309 -5.54 -8.87 13.28
C ALA A 309 -5.81 -8.44 11.84
N ILE A 310 -5.73 -7.13 11.57
CA ILE A 310 -6.13 -6.53 10.30
C ILE A 310 -5.11 -5.52 9.77
N GLY A 311 -5.11 -5.33 8.46
CA GLY A 311 -4.13 -4.52 7.75
C GLY A 311 -2.74 -5.16 7.76
N ASP A 312 -1.70 -4.34 7.71
CA ASP A 312 -0.34 -4.82 7.46
C ASP A 312 0.12 -5.96 8.38
N VAL A 313 -0.31 -5.96 9.64
CA VAL A 313 0.17 -6.90 10.67
C VAL A 313 -0.09 -8.37 10.33
N ASN A 314 -1.13 -8.66 9.54
CA ASN A 314 -1.47 -10.03 9.13
C ASN A 314 -0.81 -10.46 7.81
N HIS A 315 -0.10 -9.55 7.14
CA HIS A 315 0.68 -9.80 5.93
C HIS A 315 -0.11 -10.38 4.73
N ARG A 316 -1.45 -10.36 4.73
CA ARG A 316 -2.27 -10.85 3.60
C ARG A 316 -2.14 -9.93 2.40
N ALA A 317 -2.39 -8.64 2.61
CA ALA A 317 -2.21 -7.60 1.60
C ALA A 317 -1.79 -6.28 2.29
N LEU A 318 -0.55 -5.84 2.06
CA LEU A 318 0.06 -4.66 2.72
C LEU A 318 -0.40 -3.33 2.09
N LEU A 319 -1.71 -3.14 1.98
CA LEU A 319 -2.36 -2.02 1.29
C LEU A 319 -3.46 -1.42 2.17
N THR A 320 -3.56 -0.09 2.19
CA THR A 320 -4.52 0.59 3.09
C THR A 320 -5.97 0.27 2.74
N HIS A 321 -6.32 0.19 1.45
CA HIS A 321 -7.68 -0.16 1.03
C HIS A 321 -8.04 -1.60 1.36
N GLU A 322 -7.09 -2.54 1.28
CA GLU A 322 -7.29 -3.93 1.71
C GLU A 322 -7.45 -4.04 3.22
N GLY A 323 -6.63 -3.33 4.00
CA GLY A 323 -6.83 -3.25 5.44
C GLY A 323 -8.20 -2.67 5.79
N LYS A 324 -8.66 -1.61 5.12
CA LYS A 324 -10.02 -1.07 5.30
C LYS A 324 -11.11 -2.06 4.88
N TYR A 325 -10.87 -2.90 3.87
CA TYR A 325 -11.78 -3.99 3.51
C TYR A 325 -11.86 -5.03 4.62
N GLN A 326 -10.72 -5.52 5.12
CA GLN A 326 -10.67 -6.43 6.28
C GLN A 326 -11.39 -5.84 7.50
N SER A 327 -11.25 -4.54 7.78
CA SER A 327 -11.99 -3.88 8.86
C SER A 327 -13.51 -3.99 8.73
N ARG A 328 -14.05 -3.92 7.50
CA ARG A 328 -15.50 -4.08 7.25
C ARG A 328 -15.94 -5.52 7.52
N ILE A 329 -15.13 -6.48 7.11
CA ILE A 329 -15.37 -7.91 7.35
C ILE A 329 -15.34 -8.21 8.85
N VAL A 330 -14.28 -7.80 9.56
CA VAL A 330 -14.14 -8.01 11.01
C VAL A 330 -15.27 -7.34 11.79
N GLY A 331 -15.70 -6.14 11.39
CA GLY A 331 -16.86 -5.48 11.99
C GLY A 331 -18.14 -6.34 11.89
N ASN A 332 -18.39 -6.96 10.73
CA ASN A 332 -19.53 -7.87 10.55
C ASN A 332 -19.38 -9.13 11.40
N VAL A 333 -18.19 -9.72 11.45
CA VAL A 333 -17.88 -10.94 12.23
C VAL A 333 -18.11 -10.70 13.72
N ILE A 334 -17.57 -9.61 14.27
CA ILE A 334 -17.72 -9.26 15.68
C ILE A 334 -19.19 -8.96 16.02
N ALA A 335 -19.91 -8.23 15.16
CA ALA A 335 -21.32 -7.94 15.36
C ALA A 335 -22.18 -9.22 15.36
N ALA A 336 -21.92 -10.15 14.44
CA ALA A 336 -22.60 -11.44 14.40
C ALA A 336 -22.32 -12.25 15.67
N ARG A 337 -21.05 -12.38 16.08
CA ARG A 337 -20.65 -13.10 17.30
C ARG A 337 -21.25 -12.48 18.57
N ALA A 338 -21.28 -11.16 18.67
CA ALA A 338 -21.85 -10.44 19.82
C ALA A 338 -23.37 -10.67 19.98
N THR A 339 -24.07 -10.98 18.89
CA THR A 339 -25.52 -11.26 18.89
C THR A 339 -25.86 -12.75 18.86
N GLY A 340 -24.85 -13.64 18.85
CA GLY A 340 -25.04 -15.08 18.69
C GLY A 340 -25.47 -15.51 17.28
N THR A 341 -25.32 -14.65 16.28
CA THR A 341 -25.56 -14.96 14.87
C THR A 341 -24.44 -15.84 14.33
N ALA A 342 -24.79 -16.90 13.59
CA ALA A 342 -23.80 -17.78 12.97
C ALA A 342 -22.97 -17.05 11.91
N VAL A 343 -21.66 -17.30 11.91
CA VAL A 343 -20.71 -16.75 10.94
C VAL A 343 -20.55 -17.73 9.78
N ASP A 344 -21.08 -17.39 8.62
CA ASP A 344 -20.87 -18.16 7.38
C ASP A 344 -19.44 -17.95 6.86
N THR A 345 -18.67 -19.02 6.77
CA THR A 345 -17.27 -19.00 6.35
C THR A 345 -17.08 -19.36 4.87
N ALA A 346 -18.16 -19.46 4.10
CA ALA A 346 -18.08 -19.61 2.65
C ALA A 346 -17.36 -18.43 2.00
N ALA A 347 -16.62 -18.69 0.92
CA ALA A 347 -15.99 -17.65 0.13
C ALA A 347 -17.04 -16.62 -0.35
N TRP A 348 -16.68 -15.35 -0.34
CA TRP A 348 -17.53 -14.20 -0.69
C TRP A 348 -18.73 -13.97 0.24
N SER A 349 -18.82 -14.65 1.39
CA SER A 349 -19.79 -14.27 2.42
C SER A 349 -19.47 -12.89 3.01
N PRO A 350 -20.44 -12.22 3.67
CA PRO A 350 -20.20 -10.94 4.35
C PRO A 350 -19.19 -10.99 5.50
N TYR A 351 -18.74 -12.19 5.88
CA TYR A 351 -17.87 -12.46 7.02
C TYR A 351 -16.47 -12.95 6.63
N VAL A 352 -16.19 -13.06 5.33
CA VAL A 352 -14.94 -13.61 4.80
C VAL A 352 -14.24 -12.58 3.91
N ALA A 353 -12.96 -12.37 4.16
CA ALA A 353 -12.12 -11.42 3.43
C ALA A 353 -11.61 -11.99 2.08
N SER A 354 -12.49 -12.56 1.24
CA SER A 354 -12.07 -13.24 0.00
C SER A 354 -11.34 -12.33 -0.99
N ALA A 355 -11.73 -11.05 -1.08
CA ALA A 355 -11.13 -10.13 -2.04
C ALA A 355 -9.63 -9.88 -1.79
N ASP A 356 -9.17 -9.99 -0.55
CA ASP A 356 -7.78 -9.70 -0.17
C ASP A 356 -6.77 -10.78 -0.62
N ARG A 357 -7.27 -11.87 -1.23
CA ARG A 357 -6.47 -12.92 -1.89
C ARG A 357 -6.72 -12.99 -3.40
N HIS A 358 -7.94 -12.71 -3.84
CA HIS A 358 -8.36 -12.99 -5.21
C HIS A 358 -8.47 -11.75 -6.09
N ALA A 359 -8.77 -10.57 -5.52
CA ALA A 359 -9.12 -9.37 -6.27
C ALA A 359 -8.35 -8.12 -5.82
N VAL A 360 -7.17 -8.31 -5.22
CA VAL A 360 -6.33 -7.23 -4.66
C VAL A 360 -5.92 -6.24 -5.77
N PRO A 361 -6.36 -4.97 -5.72
CA PRO A 361 -5.88 -3.94 -6.63
C PRO A 361 -4.65 -3.23 -6.08
N GLN A 362 -3.73 -2.85 -6.95
CA GLN A 362 -2.59 -2.01 -6.61
C GLN A 362 -2.25 -1.08 -7.77
N VAL A 363 -1.92 0.18 -7.44
CA VAL A 363 -1.34 1.15 -8.37
C VAL A 363 0.02 1.61 -7.84
N ILE A 364 0.99 1.67 -8.73
CA ILE A 364 2.29 2.32 -8.53
C ILE A 364 2.23 3.65 -9.26
N PHE A 365 2.35 4.74 -8.51
CA PHE A 365 2.16 6.10 -9.02
C PHE A 365 3.47 6.68 -9.59
N SER A 366 4.11 5.92 -10.47
CA SER A 366 5.27 6.32 -11.26
C SER A 366 4.85 6.92 -12.59
N ASP A 367 5.83 7.25 -13.43
CA ASP A 367 5.59 7.66 -14.82
C ASP A 367 6.38 6.76 -15.79
N PRO A 368 5.73 5.83 -16.51
CA PRO A 368 4.28 5.58 -16.54
C PRO A 368 3.75 4.99 -15.23
N GLU A 369 2.44 5.12 -15.02
CA GLU A 369 1.72 4.41 -13.95
C GLU A 369 1.67 2.91 -14.24
N ALA A 370 1.68 2.09 -13.19
CA ALA A 370 1.49 0.64 -13.31
C ALA A 370 0.38 0.18 -12.34
N GLY A 371 -0.70 -0.37 -12.88
CA GLY A 371 -1.84 -0.91 -12.14
C GLY A 371 -1.96 -2.42 -12.31
N MET A 372 -2.34 -3.14 -11.25
CA MET A 372 -2.72 -4.55 -11.33
C MET A 372 -3.90 -4.87 -10.42
N ALA A 373 -4.69 -5.86 -10.79
CA ALA A 373 -5.72 -6.45 -9.95
C ALA A 373 -5.71 -7.97 -10.09
N GLY A 374 -5.83 -8.70 -8.99
CA GLY A 374 -5.84 -10.17 -8.99
C GLY A 374 -4.47 -10.78 -9.28
N LEU A 375 -4.47 -11.96 -9.91
CA LEU A 375 -3.27 -12.79 -10.12
C LEU A 375 -2.52 -12.40 -11.39
N THR A 376 -1.19 -12.37 -11.31
CA THR A 376 -0.34 -12.48 -12.51
C THR A 376 -0.50 -13.84 -13.18
N ALA A 377 -0.11 -13.96 -14.44
CA ALA A 377 -0.09 -15.23 -15.17
C ALA A 377 0.67 -16.32 -14.40
N SER A 378 1.85 -15.96 -13.88
CA SER A 378 2.70 -16.90 -13.12
C SER A 378 2.12 -17.30 -11.76
N GLU A 379 1.34 -16.44 -11.12
CA GLU A 379 0.63 -16.75 -9.88
C GLU A 379 -0.55 -17.67 -10.15
N ALA A 380 -1.32 -17.40 -11.20
CA ALA A 380 -2.45 -18.23 -11.60
C ALA A 380 -2.02 -19.66 -11.98
N GLU A 381 -0.95 -19.79 -12.77
CA GLU A 381 -0.37 -21.10 -13.11
C GLU A 381 0.13 -21.86 -11.87
N ARG A 382 0.86 -21.19 -10.96
CA ARG A 382 1.29 -21.83 -9.70
C ARG A 382 0.14 -22.22 -8.79
N ALA A 383 -0.96 -21.48 -8.84
CA ALA A 383 -2.19 -21.83 -8.13
C ALA A 383 -2.98 -22.98 -8.81
N GLY A 384 -2.51 -23.49 -9.96
CA GLY A 384 -3.07 -24.65 -10.63
C GLY A 384 -4.18 -24.32 -11.64
N HIS A 385 -4.39 -23.05 -11.97
CA HIS A 385 -5.37 -22.65 -12.98
C HIS A 385 -4.90 -22.98 -14.39
N ARG A 386 -5.82 -23.41 -15.26
CA ARG A 386 -5.58 -23.45 -16.70
C ARG A 386 -5.87 -22.07 -17.26
N VAL A 387 -4.84 -21.34 -17.67
CA VAL A 387 -5.02 -19.93 -18.03
C VAL A 387 -4.83 -19.62 -19.50
N ALA A 388 -5.54 -18.60 -19.95
CA ALA A 388 -5.31 -17.89 -21.18
C ALA A 388 -4.75 -16.49 -20.86
N VAL A 389 -3.51 -16.22 -21.28
CA VAL A 389 -2.88 -14.90 -21.15
C VAL A 389 -3.09 -14.11 -22.43
N VAL A 390 -3.65 -12.90 -22.33
CA VAL A 390 -3.95 -12.02 -23.46
C VAL A 390 -3.20 -10.71 -23.29
N ASP A 391 -2.41 -10.35 -24.29
CA ASP A 391 -1.61 -9.13 -24.31
C ASP A 391 -2.07 -8.17 -25.40
N VAL A 392 -2.19 -6.90 -25.07
CA VAL A 392 -2.60 -5.84 -25.98
C VAL A 392 -1.71 -4.62 -25.78
N ASP A 393 -1.16 -4.12 -26.88
CA ASP A 393 -0.62 -2.76 -26.94
C ASP A 393 -1.78 -1.77 -26.82
N MET A 394 -1.73 -0.91 -25.80
CA MET A 394 -2.81 0.00 -25.46
C MET A 394 -3.06 1.06 -26.54
N VAL A 395 -2.08 1.33 -27.42
CA VAL A 395 -2.27 2.26 -28.57
C VAL A 395 -3.36 1.82 -29.55
N LYS A 396 -3.83 0.57 -29.45
CA LYS A 396 -4.99 0.06 -30.20
C LYS A 396 -6.33 0.65 -29.73
N ALA A 397 -6.36 1.34 -28.60
CA ALA A 397 -7.52 2.09 -28.12
C ALA A 397 -7.43 3.55 -28.59
N VAL A 398 -8.46 4.07 -29.27
CA VAL A 398 -8.43 5.45 -29.78
C VAL A 398 -8.31 6.45 -28.65
N GLY A 399 -8.97 6.20 -27.52
CA GLY A 399 -8.87 7.06 -26.34
C GLY A 399 -7.45 7.23 -25.76
N THR A 400 -6.52 6.27 -25.94
CA THR A 400 -5.13 6.46 -25.48
C THR A 400 -4.35 7.38 -26.41
N LEU A 401 -4.60 7.34 -27.71
CA LEU A 401 -4.00 8.24 -28.70
C LEU A 401 -4.46 9.69 -28.52
N LEU A 402 -5.65 9.90 -27.95
CA LEU A 402 -6.14 11.22 -27.57
C LEU A 402 -5.67 11.68 -26.19
N TRP A 403 -5.13 10.77 -25.38
CA TRP A 403 -4.57 11.09 -24.06
C TRP A 403 -3.15 11.68 -24.19
N ALA A 404 -2.32 11.14 -25.08
CA ALA A 404 -0.95 11.57 -25.34
C ALA A 404 -0.56 11.31 -26.80
N ASP A 405 0.16 12.25 -27.42
CA ASP A 405 0.56 12.12 -28.83
C ASP A 405 1.53 10.94 -29.05
N ASP A 406 2.35 10.64 -28.06
CA ASP A 406 3.35 9.58 -28.02
C ASP A 406 2.99 8.51 -26.96
N TYR A 407 1.70 8.20 -26.83
CA TYR A 407 1.23 7.22 -25.85
C TYR A 407 1.97 5.88 -25.98
N SER A 408 2.47 5.39 -24.85
CA SER A 408 3.07 4.07 -24.70
C SER A 408 2.40 3.37 -23.54
N GLY A 409 1.81 2.20 -23.79
CA GLY A 409 1.15 1.43 -22.75
C GLY A 409 0.92 -0.01 -23.15
N HIS A 410 0.84 -0.89 -22.16
CA HIS A 410 0.63 -2.31 -22.35
C HIS A 410 -0.40 -2.83 -21.35
N ALA A 411 -1.27 -3.70 -21.82
CA ALA A 411 -2.31 -4.35 -21.02
C ALA A 411 -2.19 -5.86 -21.13
N ARG A 412 -2.31 -6.55 -20.00
CA ARG A 412 -2.42 -8.00 -19.91
C ARG A 412 -3.66 -8.40 -19.14
N MET A 413 -4.37 -9.40 -19.65
CA MET A 413 -5.50 -10.04 -19.00
C MET A 413 -5.24 -11.54 -18.85
N VAL A 414 -5.55 -12.09 -17.68
CA VAL A 414 -5.41 -13.51 -17.33
C VAL A 414 -6.80 -14.09 -17.13
N VAL A 415 -7.20 -15.01 -18.01
CA VAL A 415 -8.50 -15.67 -18.01
C VAL A 415 -8.35 -17.10 -17.52
N ASP A 416 -9.22 -17.54 -16.60
CA ASP A 416 -9.37 -18.94 -16.25
C ASP A 416 -10.18 -19.68 -17.31
N LEU A 417 -9.63 -20.74 -17.90
CA LEU A 417 -10.25 -21.50 -18.98
C LEU A 417 -11.30 -22.49 -18.48
N ASP A 418 -11.36 -22.76 -17.17
CA ASP A 418 -12.34 -23.67 -16.58
C ASP A 418 -13.63 -22.94 -16.19
N SER A 419 -13.52 -21.78 -15.55
CA SER A 419 -14.67 -20.95 -15.18
C SER A 419 -15.04 -19.88 -16.22
N GLU A 420 -14.18 -19.62 -17.21
CA GLU A 420 -14.32 -18.52 -18.17
C GLU A 420 -14.51 -17.16 -17.47
N THR A 421 -13.69 -16.88 -16.46
CA THR A 421 -13.69 -15.61 -15.70
C THR A 421 -12.29 -15.01 -15.64
N LEU A 422 -12.19 -13.74 -15.23
CA LEU A 422 -10.91 -13.07 -15.02
C LEU A 422 -10.28 -13.46 -13.69
N LEU A 423 -9.01 -13.87 -13.74
CA LEU A 423 -8.17 -14.08 -12.56
C LEU A 423 -7.31 -12.86 -12.25
N GLY A 424 -6.93 -12.09 -13.26
CA GLY A 424 -6.14 -10.89 -13.06
C GLY A 424 -5.91 -10.06 -14.30
N VAL A 425 -5.50 -8.83 -14.08
CA VAL A 425 -5.22 -7.82 -15.10
C VAL A 425 -4.04 -6.97 -14.67
N THR A 426 -3.17 -6.61 -15.61
CA THR A 426 -2.11 -5.62 -15.41
C THR A 426 -2.15 -4.58 -16.52
N PHE A 427 -2.15 -3.31 -16.15
CA PHE A 427 -2.13 -2.15 -17.04
C PHE A 427 -0.90 -1.31 -16.74
N VAL A 428 -0.19 -0.86 -17.77
CA VAL A 428 0.95 0.06 -17.61
C VAL A 428 0.84 1.14 -18.67
N GLY A 429 0.83 2.39 -18.26
CA GLY A 429 0.68 3.55 -19.15
C GLY A 429 0.08 4.75 -18.43
N PRO A 430 0.07 5.94 -19.05
CA PRO A 430 -0.62 7.10 -18.50
C PRO A 430 -2.12 6.85 -18.32
N GLY A 431 -2.69 7.25 -17.17
CA GLY A 431 -4.13 7.25 -16.90
C GLY A 431 -4.74 5.89 -16.55
N VAL A 432 -3.92 4.89 -16.20
CA VAL A 432 -4.41 3.53 -15.89
C VAL A 432 -4.88 3.36 -14.46
N ALA A 433 -4.53 4.29 -13.56
CA ALA A 433 -4.92 4.20 -12.14
C ALA A 433 -6.44 4.09 -11.94
N ASP A 434 -7.23 4.95 -12.59
CA ASP A 434 -8.70 4.95 -12.47
C ASP A 434 -9.36 3.84 -13.28
N LEU A 435 -8.72 3.36 -14.36
CA LEU A 435 -9.20 2.21 -15.13
C LEU A 435 -9.27 0.94 -14.25
N LEU A 436 -8.37 0.82 -13.28
CA LEU A 436 -8.16 -0.39 -12.50
C LEU A 436 -9.41 -0.85 -11.74
N HIS A 437 -10.26 0.06 -11.29
CA HIS A 437 -11.45 -0.33 -10.51
C HIS A 437 -12.40 -1.24 -11.29
N SER A 438 -12.53 -1.03 -12.61
CA SER A 438 -13.32 -1.91 -13.47
C SER A 438 -12.80 -3.36 -13.47
N ALA A 439 -11.47 -3.55 -13.40
CA ALA A 439 -10.87 -4.88 -13.28
C ALA A 439 -11.19 -5.51 -11.93
N THR A 440 -11.10 -4.75 -10.83
CA THR A 440 -11.46 -5.24 -9.49
C THR A 440 -12.90 -5.74 -9.44
N VAL A 441 -13.84 -4.99 -10.04
CA VAL A 441 -15.25 -5.41 -10.08
C VAL A 441 -15.43 -6.69 -10.89
N ALA A 442 -14.79 -6.81 -12.05
CA ALA A 442 -14.90 -8.00 -12.89
C ALA A 442 -14.33 -9.26 -12.20
N ILE A 443 -13.19 -9.14 -11.53
CA ILE A 443 -12.53 -10.25 -10.81
C ILE A 443 -13.32 -10.62 -9.55
N ALA A 444 -13.66 -9.63 -8.71
CA ALA A 444 -14.40 -9.88 -7.47
C ALA A 444 -15.82 -10.40 -7.72
N GLY A 445 -16.47 -9.91 -8.78
CA GLY A 445 -17.77 -10.39 -9.21
C GLY A 445 -17.74 -11.72 -9.96
N GLN A 446 -16.54 -12.26 -10.22
CA GLN A 446 -16.31 -13.45 -11.05
C GLN A 446 -17.14 -13.37 -12.34
N VAL A 447 -17.10 -12.21 -13.00
CA VAL A 447 -17.95 -11.92 -14.17
C VAL A 447 -17.52 -12.85 -15.31
N PRO A 448 -18.43 -13.70 -15.84
CA PRO A 448 -18.12 -14.54 -16.99
C PRO A 448 -17.70 -13.70 -18.20
N ILE A 449 -16.76 -14.19 -19.02
CA ILE A 449 -16.25 -13.45 -20.19
C ILE A 449 -17.37 -13.10 -21.18
N ASP A 450 -18.34 -14.00 -21.39
CA ASP A 450 -19.50 -13.76 -22.25
C ASP A 450 -20.36 -12.58 -21.74
N ARG A 451 -20.48 -12.43 -20.42
CA ARG A 451 -21.14 -11.29 -19.78
C ARG A 451 -20.30 -10.04 -19.87
N LEU A 452 -18.99 -10.14 -19.66
CA LEU A 452 -18.06 -9.01 -19.71
C LEU A 452 -18.03 -8.37 -21.10
N TRP A 453 -18.25 -9.15 -22.17
CA TRP A 453 -18.43 -8.66 -23.54
C TRP A 453 -19.50 -7.57 -23.67
N HIS A 454 -20.52 -7.58 -22.82
CA HIS A 454 -21.60 -6.60 -22.82
C HIS A 454 -21.29 -5.33 -22.01
N ALA A 455 -20.16 -5.27 -21.30
CA ALA A 455 -19.71 -4.08 -20.57
C ALA A 455 -19.02 -3.09 -21.53
N VAL A 456 -19.82 -2.33 -22.28
CA VAL A 456 -19.34 -1.44 -23.33
C VAL A 456 -18.57 -0.23 -22.75
N PRO A 457 -17.28 -0.03 -23.08
CA PRO A 457 -16.55 1.16 -22.69
C PRO A 457 -17.01 2.38 -23.50
N VAL A 458 -17.01 3.56 -22.88
CA VAL A 458 -17.35 4.81 -23.56
C VAL A 458 -16.26 5.16 -24.59
N PHE A 459 -16.68 5.61 -25.78
CA PHE A 459 -15.78 6.06 -26.84
C PHE A 459 -15.72 7.60 -26.92
N PRO A 460 -14.53 8.22 -27.11
CA PRO A 460 -13.20 7.63 -27.02
C PRO A 460 -12.62 7.73 -25.58
N THR A 461 -12.20 6.60 -24.99
CA THR A 461 -11.56 6.58 -23.65
C THR A 461 -10.49 5.49 -23.55
N ILE A 462 -9.56 5.60 -22.59
CA ILE A 462 -8.56 4.55 -22.31
C ILE A 462 -9.25 3.21 -22.02
N SER A 463 -10.45 3.23 -21.43
CA SER A 463 -11.25 2.03 -21.11
C SER A 463 -11.61 1.18 -22.34
N GLU A 464 -11.50 1.71 -23.57
CA GLU A 464 -11.60 0.92 -24.80
C GLU A 464 -10.57 -0.22 -24.88
N VAL A 465 -9.50 -0.19 -24.09
CA VAL A 465 -8.55 -1.31 -23.96
C VAL A 465 -9.25 -2.62 -23.58
N TRP A 466 -10.35 -2.57 -22.82
CA TRP A 466 -11.16 -3.74 -22.49
C TRP A 466 -11.73 -4.42 -23.74
N LEU A 467 -12.23 -3.64 -24.69
CA LEU A 467 -12.72 -4.17 -25.96
C LEU A 467 -11.60 -4.89 -26.71
N ARG A 468 -10.40 -4.28 -26.76
CA ARG A 468 -9.23 -4.86 -27.44
C ARG A 468 -8.75 -6.14 -26.76
N LEU A 469 -8.77 -6.21 -25.43
CA LEU A 469 -8.44 -7.43 -24.69
C LEU A 469 -9.45 -8.56 -24.98
N LEU A 470 -10.74 -8.25 -25.02
CA LEU A 470 -11.79 -9.23 -25.29
C LEU A 470 -11.80 -9.70 -26.74
N GLU A 471 -11.59 -8.81 -27.72
CA GLU A 471 -11.40 -9.18 -29.13
C GLU A 471 -10.18 -10.10 -29.31
N ALA A 472 -9.05 -9.73 -28.69
CA ALA A 472 -7.84 -10.54 -28.73
C ALA A 472 -8.00 -11.90 -28.03
N TYR A 473 -8.88 -12.01 -27.03
CA TYR A 473 -9.23 -13.29 -26.41
C TYR A 473 -10.11 -14.16 -27.32
N ARG A 474 -11.11 -13.57 -27.96
CA ARG A 474 -12.05 -14.26 -28.85
C ARG A 474 -11.36 -14.84 -30.09
N ASP A 475 -10.39 -14.11 -30.65
CA ASP A 475 -9.77 -14.43 -31.93
C ASP A 475 -8.58 -15.42 -31.80
N ARG A 476 -8.46 -16.14 -30.67
CA ARG A 476 -7.36 -17.07 -30.36
C ARG A 476 -7.50 -18.45 -30.99
#